data_AF-A0A109UXM1-F1
#
_entry.id   AF-A0A109UXM1-F1
#
_cell.length_a   1.000
_cell.length_b   1.000
_cell.length_c   1.000
_cell.angle_alpha   90.00
_cell.angle_beta   90.00
_cell.angle_gamma   90.00
#
_symmetry.space_group_name_H-M   'P 1'
#
loop_
_entity.id
_entity.type
_entity.pdbx_description
1 polymer ?
#
loop_
_entity_poly.entity_id
_entity_poly.type
_entity_poly.pdbx_seq_one_letter_code
_entity_poly.pdbx_strand_id
1 'polypeptide(L)'
;MKHTAVIFVEKATTSTVTEFYDALSTHVISVKEKWSFELKTFRSTVKNLPQDDTKVMHSLTLTHHDNQTITLKNQSAIVTGYQVQDQLTSNGCSTGFPEPFDNILISKLSNIWTQRQSIKGEFGSTYETPEFLVRAANVFSASGFKGFLLELECDDNSSKGGLNSQLETIKGLLDEIKITDYKICSNNMKEGEMNFLCDLAYQYVKVLD
;
A
#
# COMPACT_ATOMS: atom_id res chain seq x y z
N MET A 1 -0.18 18.35 5.70
CA MET A 1 -0.80 17.12 5.19
C MET A 1 0.30 16.13 4.86
N LYS A 2 -0.07 14.87 4.59
CA LYS A 2 0.86 13.82 4.21
C LYS A 2 0.74 13.53 2.73
N HIS A 3 1.87 13.44 2.06
CA HIS A 3 1.96 13.04 0.67
C HIS A 3 2.63 11.67 0.57
N THR A 4 2.12 10.84 -0.32
CA THR A 4 2.63 9.48 -0.53
C THR A 4 2.95 9.21 -1.98
N ALA A 5 3.91 8.32 -2.18
CA ALA A 5 4.16 7.70 -3.47
C ALA A 5 4.57 6.25 -3.28
N VAL A 6 4.21 5.40 -4.23
CA VAL A 6 4.60 3.98 -4.24
C VAL A 6 5.40 3.71 -5.51
N ILE A 7 6.52 3.02 -5.37
CA ILE A 7 7.40 2.60 -6.44
C ILE A 7 7.50 1.08 -6.43
N PHE A 8 7.33 0.45 -7.59
CA PHE A 8 7.48 -0.99 -7.75
C PHE A 8 8.52 -1.30 -8.83
N VAL A 9 9.51 -2.10 -8.46
CA VAL A 9 10.57 -2.60 -9.32
C VAL A 9 10.30 -4.09 -9.60
N GLU A 10 9.79 -4.39 -10.78
CA GLU A 10 9.46 -5.76 -11.18
C GLU A 10 10.71 -6.61 -11.44
N LYS A 11 11.71 -6.02 -12.09
CA LYS A 11 12.99 -6.67 -12.43
C LYS A 11 14.02 -6.54 -11.30
N ALA A 12 13.60 -6.86 -10.08
CA ALA A 12 14.48 -6.89 -8.91
C ALA A 12 14.91 -8.32 -8.57
N THR A 13 15.84 -8.46 -7.64
CA THR A 13 16.13 -9.72 -6.94
C THR A 13 15.84 -9.54 -5.46
N THR A 14 15.88 -10.62 -4.68
CA THR A 14 15.75 -10.51 -3.22
C THR A 14 16.90 -9.75 -2.57
N SER A 15 18.05 -9.57 -3.24
CA SER A 15 19.19 -8.79 -2.74
C SER A 15 19.03 -7.29 -2.96
N THR A 16 18.14 -6.88 -3.87
CA THR A 16 17.91 -5.47 -4.21
C THR A 16 17.53 -4.63 -2.98
N VAL A 17 16.80 -5.18 -2.02
CA VAL A 17 16.48 -4.46 -0.76
C VAL A 17 17.72 -4.11 0.04
N THR A 18 18.74 -4.96 0.02
CA THR A 18 20.02 -4.73 0.71
C THR A 18 20.86 -3.71 -0.06
N GLU A 19 20.95 -3.86 -1.38
CA GLU A 19 21.65 -2.90 -2.25
C GLU A 19 21.05 -1.49 -2.13
N PHE A 20 19.72 -1.39 -2.09
CA PHE A 20 19.03 -0.12 -1.86
C PHE A 20 19.30 0.43 -0.46
N TYR A 21 19.28 -0.41 0.57
CA TYR A 21 19.62 0.01 1.93
C TYR A 21 21.04 0.57 2.01
N ASP A 22 22.01 -0.07 1.37
CA ASP A 22 23.40 0.38 1.37
C ASP A 22 23.53 1.76 0.71
N ALA A 23 22.83 2.00 -0.40
CA ALA A 23 22.77 3.31 -1.05
C ALA A 23 22.07 4.36 -0.17
N LEU A 24 20.95 4.01 0.46
CA LEU A 24 20.19 4.90 1.33
C LEU A 24 20.90 5.20 2.66
N SER A 25 21.78 4.32 3.13
CA SER A 25 22.38 4.33 4.48
C SER A 25 22.99 5.68 4.88
N THR A 26 23.51 6.43 3.93
CA THR A 26 24.09 7.77 4.12
C THR A 26 23.06 8.84 4.52
N HIS A 27 21.78 8.61 4.23
CA HIS A 27 20.66 9.52 4.48
C HIS A 27 19.75 9.06 5.65
N VAL A 28 20.00 7.88 6.22
CA VAL A 28 19.15 7.29 7.27
C VAL A 28 19.51 7.90 8.63
N ILE A 29 18.52 8.47 9.31
CA ILE A 29 18.60 8.87 10.72
C ILE A 29 18.37 7.66 11.62
N SER A 30 17.28 6.94 11.37
CA SER A 30 16.85 5.83 12.21
C SER A 30 16.15 4.73 11.41
N VAL A 31 16.24 3.50 11.89
CA VAL A 31 15.45 2.37 11.38
C VAL A 31 14.29 2.14 12.35
N LYS A 32 13.06 2.27 11.86
CA LYS A 32 11.83 2.07 12.64
C LYS A 32 11.37 0.61 12.59
N GLU A 33 10.18 0.38 13.12
CA GLU A 33 9.55 -0.93 13.19
C GLU A 33 9.40 -1.59 11.81
N LYS A 34 9.40 -2.92 11.84
CA LYS A 34 9.10 -3.74 10.67
C LYS A 34 7.63 -3.58 10.30
N TRP A 35 7.36 -3.62 9.01
CA TRP A 35 5.99 -3.50 8.49
C TRP A 35 5.71 -4.63 7.51
N SER A 36 4.43 -4.83 7.21
CA SER A 36 3.98 -5.77 6.20
C SER A 36 2.73 -5.23 5.53
N PHE A 37 2.51 -5.69 4.30
CA PHE A 37 1.28 -5.42 3.58
C PHE A 37 0.78 -6.67 2.87
N GLU A 38 -0.53 -6.72 2.65
CA GLU A 38 -1.17 -7.71 1.81
C GLU A 38 -2.17 -7.03 0.88
N LEU A 39 -1.93 -7.14 -0.43
CA LEU A 39 -2.86 -6.72 -1.48
C LEU A 39 -3.55 -7.96 -2.07
N LYS A 40 -4.86 -8.06 -1.87
CA LYS A 40 -5.72 -9.09 -2.47
C LYS A 40 -6.51 -8.52 -3.63
N THR A 41 -6.64 -9.31 -4.68
CA THR A 41 -7.51 -9.01 -5.82
C THR A 41 -8.69 -9.97 -5.81
N PHE A 42 -9.89 -9.42 -5.70
CA PHE A 42 -11.15 -10.14 -5.74
C PHE A 42 -11.83 -9.91 -7.10
N ARG A 43 -12.42 -10.96 -7.66
CA ARG A 43 -13.20 -10.89 -8.89
C ARG A 43 -14.66 -11.24 -8.61
N SER A 44 -15.56 -10.40 -9.10
CA SER A 44 -17.00 -10.61 -9.01
C SER A 44 -17.45 -11.75 -9.92
N THR A 45 -18.34 -12.59 -9.43
CA THR A 45 -19.06 -13.63 -10.19
C THR A 45 -20.34 -13.11 -10.84
N VAL A 46 -20.76 -11.88 -10.49
CA VAL A 46 -21.99 -11.26 -10.98
C VAL A 46 -21.87 -10.99 -12.49
N LYS A 47 -22.84 -11.50 -13.24
CA LYS A 47 -22.88 -11.37 -14.71
C LYS A 47 -23.53 -10.06 -15.16
N ASN A 48 -24.52 -9.59 -14.40
CA ASN A 48 -25.35 -8.43 -14.74
C ASN A 48 -24.81 -7.17 -14.06
N LEU A 49 -23.63 -6.73 -14.49
CA LEU A 49 -23.06 -5.46 -14.03
C LEU A 49 -23.35 -4.35 -15.06
N PRO A 50 -23.55 -3.10 -14.62
CA PRO A 50 -23.55 -1.94 -15.50
C PRO A 50 -22.27 -1.88 -16.35
N GLN A 51 -22.33 -1.26 -17.54
CA GLN A 51 -21.18 -1.17 -18.44
C GLN A 51 -19.98 -0.43 -17.81
N ASP A 52 -20.24 0.52 -16.92
CA ASP A 52 -19.20 1.32 -16.25
C ASP A 52 -18.61 0.62 -15.01
N ASP A 53 -19.11 -0.57 -14.64
CA ASP A 53 -18.69 -1.24 -13.43
C ASP A 53 -17.63 -2.32 -13.69
N THR A 54 -16.52 -2.25 -12.95
CA THR A 54 -15.46 -3.24 -13.01
C THR A 54 -15.80 -4.48 -12.19
N LYS A 55 -15.43 -5.66 -12.73
CA LYS A 55 -15.55 -6.94 -12.03
C LYS A 55 -14.47 -7.16 -10.97
N VAL A 56 -13.61 -6.17 -10.73
CA VAL A 56 -12.42 -6.32 -9.90
C VAL A 56 -12.54 -5.39 -8.69
N MET A 57 -12.17 -5.92 -7.54
CA MET A 57 -12.08 -5.18 -6.29
C MET A 57 -10.74 -5.51 -5.65
N HIS A 58 -10.06 -4.50 -5.15
CA HIS A 58 -8.78 -4.64 -4.48
C HIS A 58 -8.95 -4.44 -2.99
N SER A 59 -8.20 -5.16 -2.18
CA SER A 59 -8.19 -5.00 -0.74
C SER A 59 -6.75 -4.95 -0.26
N LEU A 60 -6.34 -3.83 0.33
CA LEU A 60 -4.99 -3.60 0.84
C LEU A 60 -5.03 -3.57 2.36
N THR A 61 -4.30 -4.46 3.01
CA THR A 61 -4.09 -4.44 4.46
C THR A 61 -2.69 -3.95 4.77
N LEU A 62 -2.56 -2.98 5.68
CA LEU A 62 -1.28 -2.35 6.07
C LEU A 62 -1.06 -2.49 7.57
N THR A 63 0.03 -3.13 7.99
CA THR A 63 0.30 -3.33 9.44
C THR A 63 0.76 -2.06 10.12
N HIS A 64 1.42 -1.14 9.41
CA HIS A 64 1.92 0.13 9.93
C HIS A 64 0.84 1.22 10.08
N HIS A 65 -0.41 0.90 9.73
CA HIS A 65 -1.58 1.75 9.94
C HIS A 65 -2.64 0.98 10.72
N ASP A 66 -2.30 0.52 11.93
CA ASP A 66 -3.21 -0.16 12.87
C ASP A 66 -3.92 -1.40 12.29
N ASN A 67 -3.26 -2.11 11.36
CA ASN A 67 -3.83 -3.23 10.62
C ASN A 67 -5.14 -2.87 9.90
N GLN A 68 -5.26 -1.64 9.40
CA GLN A 68 -6.40 -1.22 8.60
C GLN A 68 -6.39 -1.89 7.23
N THR A 69 -7.58 -2.21 6.74
CA THR A 69 -7.84 -2.79 5.43
C THR A 69 -8.63 -1.80 4.59
N ILE A 70 -8.05 -1.38 3.46
CA ILE A 70 -8.63 -0.46 2.51
C ILE A 70 -9.14 -1.25 1.31
N THR A 71 -10.45 -1.25 1.10
CA THR A 71 -11.09 -1.89 -0.06
C THR A 71 -11.38 -0.86 -1.15
N LEU A 72 -10.92 -1.11 -2.37
CA LEU A 72 -11.05 -0.24 -3.53
C LEU A 72 -11.86 -0.88 -4.65
N LYS A 73 -12.86 -0.14 -5.16
CA LYS A 73 -13.63 -0.49 -6.35
C LYS A 73 -14.13 0.79 -7.04
N ASN A 74 -13.91 0.91 -8.35
CA ASN A 74 -14.35 2.06 -9.17
C ASN A 74 -14.07 3.44 -8.54
N GLN A 75 -12.81 3.70 -8.14
CA GLN A 75 -12.42 4.97 -7.49
C GLN A 75 -13.20 5.31 -6.21
N SER A 76 -13.82 4.31 -5.59
CA SER A 76 -14.40 4.39 -4.26
C SER A 76 -13.59 3.52 -3.32
N ALA A 77 -13.36 4.02 -2.10
CA ALA A 77 -12.60 3.37 -1.07
C ALA A 77 -13.44 3.21 0.20
N ILE A 78 -13.31 2.07 0.85
CA ILE A 78 -13.83 1.84 2.20
C ILE A 78 -12.65 1.45 3.07
N VAL A 79 -12.45 2.19 4.17
CA VAL A 79 -11.46 1.87 5.18
C VAL A 79 -12.14 1.12 6.31
N THR A 80 -11.66 -0.08 6.59
CA THR A 80 -12.08 -0.90 7.72
C THR A 80 -10.87 -1.14 8.62
N GLY A 81 -11.10 -1.35 9.91
CA GLY A 81 -10.02 -1.56 10.85
C GLY A 81 -10.50 -2.19 12.15
N TYR A 82 -9.55 -2.42 13.05
CA TYR A 82 -9.82 -3.06 14.33
C TYR A 82 -10.29 -2.09 15.42
N GLN A 83 -10.06 -0.79 15.23
CA GLN A 83 -10.47 0.23 16.18
C GLN A 83 -11.97 0.51 16.01
N VAL A 84 -12.75 0.09 17.01
CA VAL A 84 -14.18 0.41 17.10
C VAL A 84 -14.34 1.64 17.98
N GLN A 85 -15.11 2.63 17.53
CA GLN A 85 -15.45 3.78 18.36
C GLN A 85 -16.27 3.36 19.58
N ASP A 86 -15.91 3.85 20.76
CA ASP A 86 -16.58 3.52 22.04
C ASP A 86 -18.08 3.80 22.02
N GLN A 87 -18.53 4.78 21.23
CA GLN A 87 -19.94 5.08 21.07
C GLN A 87 -20.71 3.97 20.35
N LEU A 88 -20.07 3.23 19.44
CA LEU A 88 -20.71 2.12 18.73
C LEU A 88 -20.84 0.90 19.62
N THR A 89 -19.89 0.66 20.53
CA THR A 89 -19.98 -0.43 21.51
C THR A 89 -20.97 -0.08 22.63
N SER A 90 -20.94 1.15 23.16
CA SER A 90 -21.84 1.57 24.23
C SER A 90 -23.32 1.60 23.81
N ASN A 91 -23.59 1.93 22.54
CA ASN A 91 -24.94 1.90 21.97
C ASN A 91 -25.38 0.50 21.47
N GLY A 92 -24.54 -0.53 21.62
CA GLY A 92 -24.85 -1.90 21.19
C GLY A 92 -24.85 -2.13 19.68
N CYS A 93 -24.35 -1.17 18.88
CA CYS A 93 -24.24 -1.31 17.43
C CYS A 93 -23.06 -2.19 17.00
N SER A 94 -22.04 -2.32 17.85
CA SER A 94 -20.87 -3.19 17.63
C SER A 94 -20.65 -4.09 18.84
N THR A 95 -20.19 -5.31 18.57
CA THR A 95 -19.76 -6.26 19.60
C THR A 95 -18.39 -5.91 20.20
N GLY A 96 -17.66 -4.96 19.59
CA GLY A 96 -16.28 -4.60 19.98
C GLY A 96 -15.22 -5.54 19.44
N PHE A 97 -15.59 -6.60 18.71
CA PHE A 97 -14.67 -7.60 18.14
C PHE A 97 -14.81 -7.65 16.62
N PRO A 98 -14.26 -6.66 15.89
CA PRO A 98 -14.29 -6.67 14.43
C PRO A 98 -13.36 -7.74 13.87
N GLU A 99 -13.78 -8.40 12.79
CA GLU A 99 -12.93 -9.25 11.96
C GLU A 99 -12.49 -8.51 10.68
N PRO A 100 -11.37 -8.90 10.05
CA PRO A 100 -10.97 -8.36 8.75
C PRO A 100 -12.07 -8.47 7.71
N PHE A 101 -12.29 -7.40 6.95
CA PHE A 101 -13.30 -7.41 5.88
C PHE A 101 -13.04 -8.51 4.84
N ASP A 102 -11.77 -8.81 4.55
CA ASP A 102 -11.39 -9.93 3.68
C ASP A 102 -11.91 -11.28 4.15
N ASN A 103 -11.97 -11.52 5.46
CA ASN A 103 -12.49 -12.77 6.01
C ASN A 103 -13.99 -12.89 5.74
N ILE A 104 -14.72 -11.78 5.82
CA ILE A 104 -16.14 -11.73 5.45
C ILE A 104 -16.31 -12.02 3.96
N LEU A 105 -15.47 -11.42 3.10
CA LEU A 105 -15.50 -11.67 1.65
C LEU A 105 -15.28 -13.15 1.31
N ILE A 106 -14.30 -13.79 1.94
CA ILE A 106 -13.92 -15.18 1.66
C ILE A 106 -14.87 -16.18 2.32
N SER A 107 -15.36 -15.92 3.53
CA SER A 107 -16.16 -16.90 4.28
C SER A 107 -17.67 -16.76 4.07
N LYS A 108 -18.18 -15.52 3.91
CA LYS A 108 -19.62 -15.24 3.84
C LYS A 108 -20.09 -14.78 2.47
N LEU A 109 -19.22 -14.12 1.69
CA LEU A 109 -19.57 -13.54 0.38
C LEU A 109 -18.84 -14.22 -0.79
N SER A 110 -18.35 -15.45 -0.60
CA SER A 110 -17.58 -16.21 -1.60
C SER A 110 -18.37 -16.55 -2.86
N ASN A 111 -19.70 -16.58 -2.76
CA ASN A 111 -20.59 -16.74 -3.90
C ASN A 111 -20.60 -15.52 -4.83
N ILE A 112 -20.26 -14.32 -4.32
CA ILE A 112 -20.23 -13.05 -5.07
C ILE A 112 -18.80 -12.69 -5.45
N TRP A 113 -17.86 -12.87 -4.53
CA TRP A 113 -16.46 -12.46 -4.67
C TRP A 113 -15.53 -13.66 -4.56
N THR A 114 -14.66 -13.85 -5.54
CA THR A 114 -13.62 -14.88 -5.49
C THR A 114 -12.25 -14.22 -5.47
N GLN A 115 -11.41 -14.54 -4.48
CA GLN A 115 -10.02 -14.11 -4.45
C GLN A 115 -9.25 -14.74 -5.61
N ARG A 116 -8.61 -13.92 -6.44
CA ARG A 116 -7.83 -14.34 -7.61
C ARG A 116 -6.33 -14.27 -7.35
N GLN A 117 -5.89 -13.28 -6.60
CA GLN A 117 -4.48 -13.05 -6.31
C GLN A 117 -4.33 -12.52 -4.89
N SER A 118 -3.21 -12.86 -4.27
CA SER A 118 -2.70 -12.22 -3.06
C SER A 118 -1.22 -11.93 -3.30
N ILE A 119 -0.85 -10.66 -3.09
CA ILE A 119 0.51 -10.13 -3.17
C ILE A 119 0.85 -9.65 -1.77
N LYS A 120 1.99 -10.06 -1.24
CA LYS A 120 2.42 -9.77 0.13
C LYS A 120 3.82 -9.21 0.15
N GLY A 121 4.05 -8.20 0.98
CA GLY A 121 5.38 -7.83 1.44
C GLY A 121 5.46 -8.09 2.92
N GLU A 122 6.27 -9.06 3.33
CA GLU A 122 6.46 -9.41 4.73
C GLU A 122 7.83 -8.93 5.23
N PHE A 123 7.90 -8.53 6.52
CA PHE A 123 9.12 -8.08 7.18
C PHE A 123 9.85 -6.91 6.47
N GLY A 124 9.08 -6.00 5.87
CA GLY A 124 9.59 -4.76 5.32
C GLY A 124 10.29 -3.90 6.37
N SER A 125 11.26 -3.11 5.93
CA SER A 125 12.00 -2.19 6.79
C SER A 125 11.50 -0.77 6.59
N THR A 126 11.47 0.00 7.69
CA THR A 126 11.10 1.40 7.69
C THR A 126 12.33 2.24 7.99
N TYR A 127 12.68 3.15 7.10
CA TYR A 127 13.83 4.04 7.19
C TYR A 127 13.33 5.48 7.35
N GLU A 128 13.79 6.15 8.40
CA GLU A 128 13.52 7.56 8.63
C GLU A 128 14.69 8.39 8.12
N THR A 129 14.43 9.32 7.22
CA THR A 129 15.38 10.33 6.74
C THR A 129 14.97 11.70 7.28
N PRO A 130 15.82 12.74 7.19
CA PRO A 130 15.46 14.08 7.67
C PRO A 130 14.24 14.68 6.96
N GLU A 131 13.99 14.28 5.72
CA GLU A 131 13.00 14.92 4.85
C GLU A 131 11.72 14.07 4.68
N PHE A 132 11.86 12.75 4.67
CA PHE A 132 10.77 11.79 4.41
C PHE A 132 11.02 10.43 5.07
N LEU A 133 9.97 9.61 5.08
CA LEU A 133 10.01 8.24 5.55
C LEU A 133 9.91 7.29 4.36
N VAL A 134 10.80 6.30 4.32
CA VAL A 134 10.85 5.25 3.27
C VAL A 134 10.53 3.91 3.88
N ARG A 135 9.61 3.19 3.28
CA ARG A 135 9.29 1.81 3.61
C ARG A 135 9.69 0.93 2.44
N ALA A 136 10.60 -0.01 2.67
CA ALA A 136 11.10 -0.91 1.64
C ALA A 136 10.74 -2.36 1.97
N ALA A 137 10.22 -3.10 1.00
CA ALA A 137 9.85 -4.50 1.18
C ALA A 137 10.05 -5.32 -0.10
N ASN A 138 10.47 -6.58 0.07
CA ASN A 138 10.40 -7.57 -1.00
C ASN A 138 8.96 -8.05 -1.16
N VAL A 139 8.51 -8.13 -2.41
CA VAL A 139 7.13 -8.47 -2.76
C VAL A 139 7.07 -9.89 -3.26
N PHE A 140 6.17 -10.67 -2.69
CA PHE A 140 5.91 -12.06 -3.03
C PHE A 140 4.47 -12.26 -3.44
N SER A 141 4.23 -13.25 -4.28
CA SER A 141 2.92 -13.75 -4.63
C SER A 141 2.91 -15.27 -4.50
N ALA A 142 1.78 -15.91 -4.79
CA ALA A 142 1.70 -17.38 -4.77
C ALA A 142 2.71 -18.06 -5.71
N SER A 143 3.17 -17.39 -6.77
CA SER A 143 4.19 -17.91 -7.70
C SER A 143 5.64 -17.62 -7.28
N GLY A 144 5.85 -17.01 -6.11
CA GLY A 144 7.17 -16.65 -5.59
C GLY A 144 7.44 -15.14 -5.63
N PHE A 145 8.71 -14.78 -5.68
CA PHE A 145 9.18 -13.38 -5.70
C PHE A 145 8.63 -12.64 -6.93
N LYS A 146 8.01 -11.49 -6.71
CA LYS A 146 7.41 -10.63 -7.75
C LYS A 146 8.26 -9.39 -8.03
N GLY A 147 8.95 -8.86 -7.03
CA GLY A 147 9.75 -7.64 -7.18
C GLY A 147 10.05 -6.96 -5.86
N PHE A 148 10.51 -5.71 -5.95
CA PHE A 148 10.85 -4.86 -4.83
C PHE A 148 9.94 -3.64 -4.78
N LEU A 149 9.45 -3.26 -3.61
CA LEU A 149 8.53 -2.13 -3.44
C LEU A 149 9.08 -1.12 -2.44
N LEU A 150 8.91 0.15 -2.80
CA LEU A 150 9.17 1.31 -1.96
C LEU A 150 7.87 2.08 -1.76
N GLU A 151 7.57 2.41 -0.52
CA GLU A 151 6.54 3.37 -0.15
C GLU A 151 7.24 4.60 0.46
N LEU A 152 6.87 5.77 -0.04
CA LEU A 152 7.39 7.06 0.41
C LEU A 152 6.27 7.81 1.11
N GLU A 153 6.58 8.37 2.27
CA GLU A 153 5.68 9.21 3.05
C GLU A 153 6.41 10.51 3.42
N CYS A 154 5.83 11.65 3.04
CA CYS A 154 6.35 12.97 3.34
C CYS A 154 5.31 13.80 4.09
N ASP A 155 5.75 14.53 5.10
CA ASP A 155 4.96 15.56 5.77
C ASP A 155 5.16 16.92 5.08
N ASP A 156 4.10 17.70 4.91
CA ASP A 156 4.19 19.07 4.35
C ASP A 156 5.08 20.01 5.17
N ASN A 157 5.21 19.72 6.46
CA ASN A 157 5.94 20.59 7.39
C ASN A 157 7.45 20.36 7.36
N SER A 158 7.94 19.30 6.72
CA SER A 158 9.34 18.87 6.82
C SER A 158 10.22 19.29 5.64
N SER A 159 9.70 19.71 4.48
CA SER A 159 10.53 19.89 3.27
C SER A 159 10.34 21.22 2.53
N LYS A 160 11.47 21.83 2.12
CA LYS A 160 11.54 22.98 1.20
C LYS A 160 11.42 22.58 -0.29
N GLY A 161 11.27 21.28 -0.59
CA GLY A 161 11.36 20.71 -1.95
C GLY A 161 10.15 19.90 -2.44
N GLY A 162 9.19 19.59 -1.57
CA GLY A 162 7.99 18.83 -1.91
C GLY A 162 8.25 17.37 -2.32
N LEU A 163 7.18 16.61 -2.58
CA LEU A 163 7.26 15.18 -2.94
C LEU A 163 8.11 14.93 -4.21
N ASN A 164 8.13 15.87 -5.15
CA ASN A 164 8.87 15.72 -6.40
C ASN A 164 10.39 15.69 -6.18
N SER A 165 10.95 16.53 -5.31
CA SER A 165 12.40 16.52 -5.08
C SER A 165 12.85 15.22 -4.43
N GLN A 166 12.02 14.68 -3.52
CA GLN A 166 12.29 13.43 -2.82
C GLN A 166 12.19 12.22 -3.75
N LEU A 167 11.23 12.25 -4.68
CA LEU A 167 11.16 11.26 -5.75
C LEU A 167 12.43 11.28 -6.60
N GLU A 168 12.95 12.46 -6.97
CA GLU A 168 14.21 12.53 -7.72
C GLU A 168 15.41 11.99 -6.91
N THR A 169 15.46 12.23 -5.60
CA THR A 169 16.48 11.61 -4.72
C THR A 169 16.40 10.08 -4.76
N ILE A 170 15.18 9.52 -4.63
CA ILE A 170 14.99 8.07 -4.67
C ILE A 170 15.31 7.49 -6.04
N LYS A 171 14.96 8.18 -7.13
CA LYS A 171 15.36 7.78 -8.48
C LYS A 171 16.88 7.78 -8.64
N GLY A 172 17.57 8.78 -8.11
CA GLY A 172 19.04 8.82 -8.08
C GLY A 172 19.64 7.60 -7.36
N LEU A 173 19.09 7.23 -6.20
CA LEU A 173 19.51 6.03 -5.46
C LEU A 173 19.23 4.73 -6.24
N LEU A 174 18.11 4.66 -6.95
CA LEU A 174 17.79 3.52 -7.82
C LEU A 174 18.76 3.44 -9.01
N ASP A 175 19.14 4.58 -9.59
CA ASP A 175 20.12 4.65 -10.68
C ASP A 175 21.53 4.23 -10.21
N GLU A 176 21.93 4.57 -8.99
CA GLU A 176 23.20 4.13 -8.38
C GLU A 176 23.31 2.60 -8.31
N ILE A 177 22.20 1.93 -8.00
CA ILE A 177 22.10 0.45 -8.00
C ILE A 177 21.67 -0.12 -9.37
N LYS A 178 21.71 0.69 -10.43
CA LYS A 178 21.46 0.32 -11.83
C LYS A 178 20.03 -0.16 -12.12
N ILE A 179 19.06 0.29 -11.34
CA ILE A 179 17.64 0.01 -11.54
C ILE A 179 17.02 1.15 -12.35
N THR A 180 16.71 0.86 -13.62
CA THR A 180 16.16 1.83 -14.56
C THR A 180 14.70 1.57 -14.94
N ASP A 181 14.19 0.38 -14.64
CA ASP A 181 12.83 -0.05 -14.99
C ASP A 181 11.99 -0.23 -13.73
N TYR A 182 11.10 0.73 -13.47
CA TYR A 182 10.22 0.75 -12.31
C TYR A 182 8.92 1.51 -12.62
N LYS A 183 7.85 1.14 -11.91
CA LYS A 183 6.56 1.84 -11.93
C LYS A 183 6.46 2.76 -10.73
N ILE A 184 6.03 4.02 -10.92
CA ILE A 184 5.76 4.98 -9.83
C ILE A 184 4.31 5.42 -9.90
N CYS A 185 3.66 5.53 -8.75
CA CYS A 185 2.39 6.24 -8.63
C CYS A 185 2.41 7.17 -7.41
N SER A 186 2.12 8.45 -7.64
CA SER A 186 1.94 9.49 -6.61
C SER A 186 0.61 10.23 -6.79
N ASN A 187 -0.33 9.61 -7.52
CA ASN A 187 -1.62 10.21 -7.84
C ASN A 187 -2.60 10.04 -6.67
N ASN A 188 -3.59 10.92 -6.61
CA ASN A 188 -4.72 10.79 -5.70
C ASN A 188 -5.82 9.93 -6.33
N MET A 189 -6.63 9.27 -5.51
CA MET A 189 -7.77 8.48 -5.97
C MET A 189 -8.85 9.38 -6.60
N LYS A 190 -9.12 10.53 -5.99
CA LYS A 190 -10.05 11.56 -6.48
C LYS A 190 -9.36 12.92 -6.51
N GLU A 191 -9.53 13.63 -7.61
CA GLU A 191 -9.01 15.00 -7.73
C GLU A 191 -9.75 15.93 -6.75
N GLY A 192 -8.99 16.66 -5.92
CA GLY A 192 -9.54 17.63 -4.96
C GLY A 192 -9.98 17.05 -3.60
N GLU A 193 -10.09 15.73 -3.46
CA GLU A 193 -10.40 15.05 -2.18
C GLU A 193 -9.19 14.22 -1.74
N MET A 194 -8.33 14.80 -0.90
CA MET A 194 -7.18 14.08 -0.35
C MET A 194 -7.61 13.21 0.83
N ASN A 195 -7.39 11.90 0.71
CA ASN A 195 -7.51 10.97 1.83
C ASN A 195 -6.31 10.04 1.81
N PHE A 196 -5.40 10.27 2.76
CA PHE A 196 -4.11 9.61 2.86
C PHE A 196 -4.16 8.09 2.64
N LEU A 197 -5.04 7.36 3.35
CA LEU A 197 -5.09 5.89 3.26
C LEU A 197 -5.70 5.42 1.93
N CYS A 198 -6.71 6.14 1.43
CA CYS A 198 -7.36 5.79 0.17
C CYS A 198 -6.44 6.06 -1.03
N ASP A 199 -5.73 7.18 -1.00
CA ASP A 199 -4.75 7.58 -2.01
C ASP A 199 -3.57 6.61 -2.02
N LEU A 200 -3.04 6.26 -0.84
CA LEU A 200 -1.99 5.26 -0.71
C LEU A 200 -2.44 3.91 -1.30
N ALA A 201 -3.62 3.42 -0.92
CA ALA A 201 -4.13 2.16 -1.44
C ALA A 201 -4.31 2.20 -2.96
N TYR A 202 -4.76 3.32 -3.50
CA TYR A 202 -4.88 3.52 -4.94
C TYR A 202 -3.52 3.45 -5.65
N GLN A 203 -2.50 4.07 -5.07
CA GLN A 203 -1.12 4.03 -5.58
C GLN A 203 -0.57 2.60 -5.62
N TYR A 204 -0.79 1.80 -4.56
CA TYR A 204 -0.43 0.38 -4.53
C TYR A 204 -1.08 -0.41 -5.67
N VAL A 205 -2.39 -0.23 -5.88
CA VAL A 205 -3.11 -0.89 -6.98
C VAL A 205 -2.50 -0.48 -8.33
N LYS A 206 -2.18 0.79 -8.53
CA LYS A 206 -1.64 1.28 -9.81
C LYS A 206 -0.27 0.74 -10.18
N VAL A 207 0.57 0.39 -9.20
CA VAL A 207 1.92 -0.12 -9.47
C VAL A 207 1.98 -1.65 -9.43
N LEU A 208 1.06 -2.33 -8.73
CA LEU A 208 1.07 -3.80 -8.56
C LEU A 208 0.09 -4.57 -9.46
N ASP A 209 -0.98 -3.92 -9.95
CA ASP A 209 -1.89 -4.45 -10.98
C ASP A 209 -1.32 -4.22 -12.38
#